data_AF-A0AAW8AM26-F1
#
_entry.id   AF-A0AAW8AM26-F1
#
_cell.length_a   1.000
_cell.length_b   1.000
_cell.length_c   1.000
_cell.angle_alpha   90.00
_cell.angle_beta   90.00
_cell.angle_gamma   90.00
#
_symmetry.space_group_name_H-M   'P 1'
#
loop_
_entity.id
_entity.type
_entity.pdbx_description
1 polymer ?
#
loop_
_entity_poly.entity_id
_entity_poly.type
_entity_poly.pdbx_seq_one_letter_code
_entity_poly.pdbx_strand_id
1 'polypeptide(L)'
;IIDSMPSALIALDEQLYVTQWNQEASALSGTRLDEALNQPIYLAFQPLKPYLPQIRATVEQHTVERIERVTWTKDDEPKHYALTFY
;
A
#
# COMPACT_ATOMS: atom_id res chain seq x y z
N ILE A 1 -25.93 -0.13 -4.07
CA ILE A 1 -25.19 -0.32 -2.81
C ILE A 1 -23.73 -0.14 -3.18
N ILE A 2 -23.13 1.00 -2.81
CA ILE A 2 -21.69 1.19 -2.99
C ILE A 2 -21.09 0.48 -1.78
N ASP A 3 -20.77 -0.80 -1.94
CA ASP A 3 -19.90 -1.50 -1.00
C ASP A 3 -18.68 -0.61 -0.83
N SER A 4 -18.60 -0.01 0.34
CA SER A 4 -17.66 1.06 0.66
C SER A 4 -16.32 0.38 0.82
N MET A 5 -15.67 0.02 -0.31
CA MET A 5 -14.40 -0.71 -0.31
C MET A 5 -13.47 0.01 0.66
N PRO A 6 -13.18 -0.60 1.81
CA PRO A 6 -12.47 0.10 2.84
C PRO A 6 -11.01 0.20 2.36
N SER A 7 -10.52 1.44 2.23
CA SER A 7 -9.22 1.70 1.62
C SER A 7 -8.09 1.33 2.58
N ALA A 8 -7.13 0.55 2.10
CA ALA A 8 -5.86 0.36 2.79
C ALA A 8 -5.11 1.70 2.85
N LEU A 9 -4.77 2.15 4.07
CA LEU A 9 -4.01 3.38 4.30
C LEU A 9 -2.72 3.02 5.02
N ILE A 10 -1.61 3.46 4.43
CA ILE A 10 -0.25 3.20 4.89
C ILE A 10 0.51 4.52 4.82
N ALA A 11 1.11 4.93 5.93
CA ALA A 11 2.02 6.07 5.97
C ALA A 11 3.46 5.57 6.09
N LEU A 12 4.38 6.24 5.39
CA LEU A 12 5.79 5.91 5.36
C LEU A 12 6.62 7.10 5.85
N ASP A 13 7.83 6.83 6.35
CA ASP A 13 8.87 7.84 6.51
C ASP A 13 9.68 8.04 5.21
N GLU A 14 10.64 8.96 5.24
CA GLU A 14 11.53 9.28 4.11
C GLU A 14 12.39 8.08 3.66
N GLN A 15 12.58 7.08 4.53
CA GLN A 15 13.31 5.86 4.22
C GLN A 15 12.38 4.70 3.78
N LEU A 16 11.09 4.97 3.60
CA LEU A 16 10.03 4.03 3.21
C LEU A 16 9.72 2.97 4.28
N TYR A 17 9.97 3.28 5.55
CA TYR A 17 9.51 2.47 6.68
C TYR A 17 8.10 2.87 7.09
N VAL A 18 7.30 1.89 7.47
CA VAL A 18 5.91 2.08 7.85
C VAL A 18 5.81 2.82 9.20
N THR A 19 5.12 3.94 9.21
CA THR A 19 4.82 4.75 10.40
C THR A 19 3.36 4.68 10.81
N GLN A 20 2.45 4.41 9.87
CA GLN A 20 1.04 4.12 10.14
C GLN A 20 0.50 3.04 9.22
N TRP A 21 -0.47 2.29 9.73
CA TRP A 21 -1.01 1.12 9.05
C TRP A 21 -2.42 0.83 9.58
N ASN A 22 -3.44 0.91 8.71
CA ASN A 22 -4.83 0.68 9.14
C ASN A 22 -5.23 -0.81 9.08
N GLN A 23 -6.44 -1.11 9.55
CA GLN A 23 -6.98 -2.48 9.55
C GLN A 23 -7.07 -3.07 8.14
N GLU A 24 -7.41 -2.25 7.14
CA GLU A 24 -7.53 -2.72 5.76
C GLU A 24 -6.20 -3.04 5.10
N ALA A 25 -5.15 -2.28 5.41
CA ALA A 25 -3.81 -2.63 5.00
C ALA A 25 -3.45 -4.02 5.55
N SER A 26 -3.80 -4.30 6.81
CA SER A 26 -3.59 -5.63 7.41
C SER A 26 -4.40 -6.72 6.70
N ALA A 27 -5.67 -6.46 6.41
CA ALA A 27 -6.55 -7.38 5.71
C ALA A 27 -6.15 -7.61 4.23
N LEU A 28 -5.41 -6.69 3.64
CA LEU A 28 -4.97 -6.76 2.24
C LEU A 28 -3.58 -7.36 2.09
N SER A 29 -2.65 -7.05 2.98
CA SER A 29 -1.28 -7.60 2.92
C SER A 29 -1.12 -8.93 3.64
N GLY A 30 -2.00 -9.25 4.60
CA GLY A 30 -1.84 -10.36 5.52
C GLY A 30 -0.86 -10.10 6.68
N THR A 31 -0.26 -8.91 6.74
CA THR A 31 0.70 -8.50 7.79
C THR A 31 -0.03 -7.73 8.89
N ARG A 32 0.22 -8.08 10.15
CA ARG A 32 -0.39 -7.37 11.28
C ARG A 32 0.29 -6.02 11.53
N LEU A 33 -0.42 -5.08 12.16
CA LEU A 33 0.10 -3.75 12.50
C LEU A 33 1.44 -3.80 13.25
N ASP A 34 1.54 -4.64 14.28
CA ASP A 34 2.75 -4.81 15.10
C ASP A 34 3.94 -5.40 14.33
N GLU A 35 3.66 -6.16 13.27
CA GLU A 35 4.67 -6.69 12.36
C GLU A 35 5.03 -5.70 11.24
N ALA A 36 4.10 -4.81 10.87
CA ALA A 36 4.28 -3.83 9.82
C ALA A 36 5.04 -2.58 10.29
N LEU A 37 4.77 -2.11 11.52
CA LEU A 37 5.38 -0.88 12.04
C LEU A 37 6.90 -0.95 12.09
N ASN A 38 7.55 0.14 11.70
CA ASN A 38 9.01 0.24 11.59
C ASN A 38 9.65 -0.83 10.71
N GLN A 39 8.88 -1.47 9.81
CA GLN A 39 9.42 -2.31 8.75
C GLN A 39 9.41 -1.56 7.42
N PRO A 40 10.34 -1.88 6.51
CA PRO A 40 10.27 -1.42 5.13
C PRO A 40 8.96 -1.85 4.46
N ILE A 41 8.35 -0.96 3.69
CA ILE A 41 7.06 -1.24 3.02
C ILE A 41 7.08 -2.49 2.13
N TYR A 42 8.21 -2.80 1.50
CA TYR A 42 8.33 -3.96 0.63
C TYR A 42 8.36 -5.31 1.38
N LEU A 43 8.64 -5.29 2.69
CA LEU A 43 8.52 -6.45 3.56
C LEU A 43 7.10 -6.54 4.11
N ALA A 44 6.56 -5.44 4.62
CA ALA A 44 5.22 -5.38 5.20
C ALA A 44 4.09 -5.59 4.17
N PHE A 45 4.31 -5.19 2.91
CA PHE A 45 3.36 -5.34 1.83
C PHE A 45 4.04 -5.69 0.50
N GLN A 46 4.37 -6.97 0.32
CA GLN A 46 5.13 -7.45 -0.83
C GLN A 46 4.58 -7.07 -2.23
N PRO A 47 3.25 -7.04 -2.47
CA PRO A 47 2.67 -6.56 -3.73
C PRO A 47 3.07 -5.13 -4.13
N LEU A 48 3.57 -4.30 -3.20
CA LEU A 48 4.06 -2.96 -3.52
C LEU A 48 5.49 -2.92 -4.09
N LYS A 49 6.23 -4.04 -4.09
CA LYS A 49 7.61 -4.12 -4.62
C LYS A 49 7.78 -3.52 -6.03
N PRO A 50 6.90 -3.78 -7.01
CA PRO A 50 7.04 -3.22 -8.35
C PRO A 50 6.87 -1.69 -8.39
N TYR A 51 6.26 -1.11 -7.35
CA TYR A 51 5.92 0.32 -7.28
C TYR A 51 6.91 1.13 -6.44
N LEU A 52 7.97 0.52 -5.90
CA LEU A 52 8.98 1.22 -5.10
C LEU A 52 9.63 2.41 -5.83
N PRO A 53 9.93 2.35 -7.14
CA PRO A 53 10.45 3.51 -7.86
C PRO A 53 9.47 4.68 -7.88
N GLN A 54 8.17 4.42 -8.11
CA GLN A 54 7.11 5.45 -8.07
C GLN A 54 6.97 6.06 -6.68
N ILE A 55 6.88 5.22 -5.64
CA ILE A 55 6.75 5.67 -4.25
C ILE A 55 7.93 6.59 -3.89
N ARG A 56 9.16 6.19 -4.24
CA ARG A 56 10.36 7.01 -3.99
C ARG A 56 10.31 8.34 -4.75
N ALA A 57 9.93 8.31 -6.03
CA ALA A 57 9.83 9.52 -6.84
C ALA A 57 8.80 10.51 -6.26
N THR A 58 7.65 10.03 -5.79
CA THR A 58 6.63 10.85 -5.11
C THR A 58 7.19 11.53 -3.86
N VAL A 59 7.93 10.80 -3.01
CA VAL A 59 8.57 11.38 -1.82
C VAL A 59 9.62 12.44 -2.20
N GLU A 60 10.46 12.15 -3.18
CA GLU A 60 11.53 13.05 -3.61
C GLU A 60 11.00 14.32 -4.31
N GLN A 61 9.96 14.16 -5.14
CA GLN A 61 9.42 15.23 -5.99
C GLN A 61 8.21 15.94 -5.37
N HIS A 62 7.66 15.44 -4.27
CA HIS A 62 6.43 15.93 -3.65
C HIS A 62 5.26 15.97 -4.64
N THR A 63 5.14 14.92 -5.46
CA THR A 63 4.12 14.80 -6.51
C THR A 63 3.18 13.64 -6.24
N VAL A 64 1.89 13.90 -6.35
CA VAL A 64 0.87 12.85 -6.24
C VAL A 64 0.88 11.98 -7.49
N GLU A 65 1.06 10.67 -7.34
CA GLU A 65 0.97 9.70 -8.42
C GLU A 65 -0.22 8.77 -8.20
N ARG A 66 -0.96 8.47 -9.27
CA ARG A 66 -2.12 7.58 -9.23
C ARG A 66 -2.01 6.49 -10.28
N ILE A 67 -2.11 5.24 -9.83
CA ILE A 67 -2.10 4.06 -10.66
C ILE A 67 -3.45 3.37 -10.57
N GLU A 68 -4.16 3.31 -11.68
CA GLU A 68 -5.48 2.69 -11.77
C GLU A 68 -5.39 1.21 -12.13
N ARG A 69 -6.40 0.44 -11.72
CA ARG A 69 -6.62 -0.96 -12.13
C ARG A 69 -5.46 -1.91 -11.85
N VAL A 70 -4.74 -1.70 -10.75
CA VAL A 70 -3.78 -2.68 -10.23
C VAL A 70 -4.53 -3.95 -9.87
N THR A 71 -4.13 -5.08 -10.45
CA THR A 71 -4.82 -6.36 -10.23
C THR A 71 -3.99 -7.22 -9.30
N TRP A 72 -4.54 -7.50 -8.12
CA TRP A 72 -3.97 -8.44 -7.15
C TRP A 72 -4.96 -9.57 -6.92
N THR A 73 -4.43 -10.77 -6.74
CA THR A 73 -5.25 -11.93 -6.37
C THR A 73 -5.51 -11.89 -4.87
N LYS A 74 -6.78 -11.90 -4.49
CA LYS A 74 -7.23 -12.01 -3.10
C LYS A 74 -8.31 -13.10 -3.06
N ASP A 75 -8.14 -14.07 -2.16
CA ASP A 75 -9.06 -15.22 -2.01
C ASP A 75 -9.29 -15.97 -3.35
N ASP A 76 -8.21 -16.20 -4.09
CA ASP A 76 -8.20 -16.81 -5.44
C ASP A 76 -8.99 -16.06 -6.53
N GLU A 77 -9.48 -14.85 -6.24
CA GLU A 77 -10.15 -13.98 -7.19
C GLU A 77 -9.28 -12.75 -7.55
N PRO A 78 -9.21 -12.35 -8.84
CA PRO A 78 -8.58 -11.09 -9.21
C PRO A 78 -9.43 -9.92 -8.70
N LYS A 79 -8.82 -9.04 -7.90
CA LYS A 79 -9.42 -7.79 -7.45
C LYS A 79 -8.66 -6.62 -8.05
N HIS A 80 -9.40 -5.58 -8.44
CA HIS A 80 -8.85 -4.35 -8.98
C HIS A 80 -8.75 -3.28 -7.90
N TYR A 81 -7.60 -2.62 -7.86
CA TYR A 81 -7.29 -1.56 -6.91
C TYR A 81 -6.82 -0.32 -7.65
N ALA A 82 -7.03 0.84 -7.03
CA ALA A 82 -6.34 2.06 -7.38
C ALA A 82 -5.31 2.34 -6.29
N LEU A 83 -4.06 2.62 -6.68
CA LEU A 83 -3.02 3.09 -5.78
C LEU A 83 -2.91 4.60 -5.95
N THR A 84 -2.82 5.33 -4.84
CA THR A 84 -2.54 6.77 -4.86
C THR A 84 -1.41 7.01 -3.88
N PHE A 85 -0.30 7.56 -4.38
CA PHE A 85 0.87 7.96 -3.61
C PHE A 85 0.82 9.48 -3.46
N TYR A 86 1.07 9.97 -2.25
CA TYR A 86 1.06 11.39 -1.89
C TYR A 86 2.43 11.85 -1.46
#